data_AF-A0A970V063-F1
#
_entry.id   AF-A0A970V063-F1
#
_cell.length_a   1.000
_cell.length_b   1.000
_cell.length_c   1.000
_cell.angle_alpha   90.00
_cell.angle_beta   90.00
_cell.angle_gamma   90.00
#
_symmetry.space_group_name_H-M   'P 1'
#
loop_
_entity.id
_entity.type
_entity.pdbx_description
1 polymer ?
#
loop_
_entity_poly.entity_id
_entity_poly.type
_entity_poly.pdbx_seq_one_letter_code
_entity_poly.pdbx_strand_id
1 'polypeptide(L)'
;MPTSTQEISNAEMASMCRQFANLMSAQVNVLEIFEALREGTDNAFMREVLYSVQESVEMGRSLATAFSRYPQTFSPFFISMLRQGELEGELDRVLEELAEHYESRMQSEVDIHRRPEAGAFDLETVASVFQWIFIWLVALVAVAALGAGAIFYATGPKMLPGEALPNILLLVGTILLLGVVVFSLGRQRSARAARRKKG
;
A
#
# COMPACT_ATOMS: atom_id res chain seq x y z
N MET A 1 28.24 24.17 -5.92
CA MET A 1 27.18 24.82 -5.13
C MET A 1 25.98 23.89 -5.14
N PRO A 2 25.52 23.34 -4.02
CA PRO A 2 24.24 22.63 -4.02
C PRO A 2 23.12 23.64 -3.71
N THR A 3 22.39 24.00 -4.74
CA THR A 3 21.04 24.56 -4.63
C THR A 3 20.08 23.43 -4.27
N SER A 4 19.96 23.10 -2.97
CA SER A 4 18.76 22.45 -2.46
C SER A 4 17.81 23.57 -2.05
N THR A 5 16.67 23.71 -2.71
CA THR A 5 15.54 24.48 -2.14
C THR A 5 15.27 23.84 -0.78
N GLN A 6 15.63 24.51 0.31
CA GLN A 6 15.43 23.99 1.66
C GLN A 6 13.94 24.10 1.97
N GLU A 7 13.19 23.11 1.54
CA GLU A 7 11.75 22.98 1.78
C GLU A 7 11.53 22.13 3.03
N ILE A 8 10.52 22.50 3.81
CA ILE A 8 10.07 21.71 4.95
C ILE A 8 8.98 20.78 4.43
N SER A 9 9.17 19.47 4.63
CA SER A 9 8.22 18.45 4.22
C SER A 9 6.95 18.48 5.09
N ASN A 10 5.85 17.94 4.56
CA ASN A 10 4.61 17.75 5.33
C ASN A 10 4.84 16.91 6.59
N ALA A 11 5.79 15.97 6.57
CA ALA A 11 6.15 15.13 7.71
C ALA A 11 6.82 15.94 8.84
N GLU A 12 7.75 16.82 8.48
CA GLU A 12 8.41 17.70 9.45
C GLU A 12 7.41 18.72 10.02
N MET A 13 6.52 19.26 9.20
CA MET A 13 5.43 20.14 9.66
C MET A 13 4.49 19.43 10.64
N ALA A 14 4.06 18.21 10.32
CA ALA A 14 3.19 17.41 11.18
C ALA A 14 3.87 17.13 12.53
N SER A 15 5.13 16.66 12.51
CA SER A 15 5.88 16.36 13.73
C SER A 15 6.10 17.61 14.58
N MET A 16 6.46 18.75 13.97
CA MET A 16 6.62 20.01 14.67
C MET A 16 5.31 20.45 15.34
N CYS A 17 4.19 20.44 14.62
CA CYS A 17 2.88 20.83 15.16
C CYS A 17 2.45 19.92 16.31
N ARG A 18 2.64 18.61 16.17
CA ARG A 18 2.31 17.62 17.20
C ARG A 18 3.13 17.83 18.48
N GLN A 19 4.44 18.02 18.34
CA GLN A 19 5.32 18.29 19.47
C GLN A 19 4.95 19.62 20.16
N PHE A 20 4.66 20.65 19.37
CA PHE A 20 4.23 21.94 19.89
C PHE A 20 2.91 21.81 20.65
N ALA A 21 1.89 21.17 20.07
CA ALA A 21 0.60 20.91 20.72
C ALA A 21 0.77 20.20 22.07
N ASN A 22 1.54 19.11 22.11
CA ASN A 22 1.80 18.35 23.33
C ASN A 22 2.42 19.19 24.44
N LEU A 23 3.41 20.01 24.11
CA LEU A 23 4.09 20.85 25.09
C LEU A 23 3.21 22.03 25.54
N MET A 24 2.39 22.59 24.63
CA MET A 24 1.39 23.60 24.96
C MET A 24 0.32 23.04 25.91
N SER A 25 -0.21 21.85 25.66
CA SER A 25 -1.14 21.17 26.57
C SER A 25 -0.50 20.84 27.93
N ALA A 26 0.80 20.59 27.95
CA ALA A 26 1.58 20.44 29.18
C ALA A 26 1.91 21.78 29.88
N GLN A 27 1.44 22.91 29.35
CA GLN A 27 1.64 24.26 29.89
C GLN A 27 3.12 24.66 30.01
N VAL A 28 3.96 24.11 29.13
CA VAL A 28 5.37 24.50 29.03
C VAL A 28 5.46 25.93 28.52
N ASN A 29 6.46 26.68 28.99
CA ASN A 29 6.67 28.05 28.53
C ASN A 29 6.95 28.07 27.02
N VAL A 30 6.29 28.96 26.27
CA VAL A 30 6.42 29.01 24.80
C VAL A 30 7.86 29.14 24.31
N LEU A 31 8.75 29.83 25.06
CA LEU A 31 10.16 29.97 24.70
C LEU A 31 10.92 28.64 24.87
N GLU A 32 10.66 27.91 25.95
CA GLU A 32 11.21 26.57 26.20
C GLU A 32 10.70 25.57 25.14
N ILE A 33 9.46 25.74 24.67
CA ILE A 33 8.93 24.93 23.56
C ILE A 33 9.73 25.15 22.28
N PHE A 34 10.07 26.39 21.93
CA PHE A 34 10.90 26.66 20.77
C PHE A 34 12.31 26.05 20.90
N GLU A 35 12.89 26.03 22.09
CA GLU A 35 14.15 25.32 22.34
C GLU A 35 14.01 23.82 22.07
N ALA A 36 13.00 23.18 22.66
CA ALA A 36 12.73 21.76 22.45
C ALA A 36 12.48 21.40 20.98
N LEU A 37 11.69 22.20 20.26
CA LEU A 37 11.40 21.99 18.84
C LEU A 37 12.65 22.11 17.96
N ARG A 38 13.58 23.02 18.30
CA ARG A 38 14.86 23.19 17.58
C ARG A 38 15.82 22.03 17.82
N GLU A 39 15.82 21.46 19.02
CA GLU A 39 16.60 20.27 19.36
C GLU A 39 16.03 19.00 18.73
N GLY A 40 14.70 18.93 18.58
CA GLY A 40 14.00 17.77 18.00
C GLY A 40 13.96 17.69 16.47
N THR A 41 14.38 18.75 15.76
CA THR A 41 14.40 18.76 14.28
C THR A 41 15.80 18.53 13.74
N ASP A 42 15.94 17.67 12.73
CA ASP A 42 17.19 17.49 11.98
C ASP A 42 17.36 18.54 10.86
N ASN A 43 16.27 19.21 10.48
CA ASN A 43 16.25 20.16 9.38
C ASN A 43 16.85 21.50 9.78
N ALA A 44 18.00 21.83 9.18
CA ALA A 44 18.73 23.07 9.47
C ALA A 44 17.89 24.33 9.18
N PHE A 45 17.08 24.31 8.11
CA PHE A 45 16.23 25.43 7.74
C PHE A 45 15.07 25.60 8.73
N MET A 46 14.40 24.50 9.12
CA MET A 46 13.38 24.54 10.18
C MET A 46 13.95 25.12 11.47
N ARG A 47 15.16 24.70 11.86
CA ARG A 47 15.84 25.18 13.07
C ARG A 47 16.07 26.69 13.02
N GLU A 48 16.47 27.23 11.88
CA GLU A 48 16.67 28.67 11.67
C GLU A 48 15.34 29.44 11.71
N VAL A 49 14.30 28.91 11.06
CA VAL A 49 12.94 29.47 11.08
C VAL A 49 12.42 29.55 12.51
N LEU A 50 12.48 28.44 13.26
CA LEU A 50 12.02 28.39 14.66
C LEU A 50 12.77 29.37 15.55
N TYR A 51 14.09 29.54 15.35
CA TYR A 51 14.87 30.53 16.11
C TYR A 51 14.42 31.97 15.85
N SER A 52 14.21 32.34 14.59
CA SER A 52 13.73 33.69 14.23
C SER A 52 12.27 33.95 14.65
N VAL A 53 11.44 32.91 14.65
CA VAL A 53 10.09 32.97 15.21
C VAL A 53 10.15 33.19 16.72
N GLN A 54 10.99 32.43 17.43
CA GLN A 54 11.22 32.61 18.87
C GLN A 54 11.64 34.05 19.20
N GLU A 55 12.65 34.59 18.50
CA GLU A 55 13.12 35.97 18.70
C GLU A 55 11.99 37.00 18.48
N SER A 56 11.12 36.77 17.49
CA SER A 56 9.97 37.63 17.24
C SER A 56 8.95 37.58 18.38
N VAL A 57 8.71 36.41 18.95
CA VAL A 57 7.80 36.21 20.09
C VAL A 57 8.39 36.82 21.37
N GLU A 58 9.70 36.70 21.59
CA GLU A 58 10.42 37.37 22.68
C GLU A 58 10.29 38.91 22.60
N MET A 59 10.25 39.46 21.38
CA MET A 59 9.96 40.88 21.12
C MET A 59 8.47 41.26 21.27
N GLY A 60 7.61 40.34 21.71
CA GLY A 60 6.19 40.58 21.96
C GLY A 60 5.31 40.54 20.70
N ARG A 61 5.79 39.97 19.59
CA ARG A 61 4.93 39.69 18.43
C ARG A 61 4.11 38.43 18.69
N SER A 62 2.90 38.39 18.14
CA SER A 62 2.09 37.17 18.16
C SER A 62 2.75 36.07 17.31
N LEU A 63 2.52 34.81 17.65
CA LEU A 63 2.93 33.62 16.89
C LEU A 63 2.47 33.71 15.44
N ALA A 64 1.20 34.05 15.20
CA ALA A 64 0.69 34.16 13.83
C ALA A 64 1.46 35.22 13.02
N THR A 65 1.81 36.35 13.63
CA THR A 65 2.66 37.37 12.99
C THR A 65 4.09 36.87 12.77
N ALA A 66 4.68 36.19 13.75
CA ALA A 66 6.04 35.66 13.66
C ALA A 66 6.17 34.62 12.53
N PHE A 67 5.27 33.63 12.47
CA PHE A 67 5.24 32.61 11.42
C PHE A 67 4.91 33.20 10.03
N SER A 68 4.12 34.28 9.95
CA SER A 68 3.74 34.91 8.67
C SER A 68 4.91 35.50 7.89
N ARG A 69 6.08 35.69 8.53
CA ARG A 69 7.32 36.12 7.88
C ARG A 69 7.86 35.08 6.88
N TYR A 70 7.36 33.85 6.94
CA TYR A 70 7.80 32.71 6.11
C TYR A 70 6.66 32.17 5.23
N PRO A 71 6.12 32.97 4.28
CA PRO A 71 4.94 32.59 3.49
C PRO A 71 5.19 31.45 2.50
N GLN A 72 6.46 31.15 2.19
CA GLN A 72 6.85 30.00 1.35
C GLN A 72 6.78 28.67 2.12
N THR A 73 6.77 28.72 3.45
CA THR A 73 6.75 27.56 4.33
C THR A 73 5.38 27.38 4.98
N PHE A 74 4.82 28.46 5.55
CA PHE A 74 3.55 28.42 6.26
C PHE A 74 2.45 29.01 5.38
N SER A 75 1.47 28.17 5.06
CA SER A 75 0.34 28.56 4.23
C SER A 75 -0.55 29.63 4.91
N PRO A 76 -1.33 30.40 4.14
CA PRO A 76 -2.33 31.31 4.73
C PRO A 76 -3.30 30.60 5.68
N PHE A 77 -3.61 29.34 5.43
CA PHE A 77 -4.43 28.50 6.31
C PHE A 77 -3.75 28.29 7.67
N PHE A 78 -2.47 27.90 7.68
CA PHE A 78 -1.67 27.74 8.90
C PHE A 78 -1.66 29.01 9.76
N ILE A 79 -1.42 30.16 9.12
CA ILE A 79 -1.38 31.46 9.81
C ILE A 79 -2.75 31.85 10.38
N SER A 80 -3.82 31.57 9.64
CA SER A 80 -5.19 31.89 10.07
C SER A 80 -5.61 31.05 11.27
N MET A 81 -5.26 29.76 11.24
CA MET A 81 -5.48 28.82 12.34
C MET A 81 -4.75 29.29 13.61
N LEU A 82 -3.44 29.54 13.52
CA LEU A 82 -2.68 30.07 14.67
C LEU A 82 -3.29 31.36 15.22
N ARG A 83 -3.68 32.29 14.34
CA ARG A 83 -4.31 33.55 14.77
C ARG A 83 -5.60 33.31 15.54
N GLN A 84 -6.43 32.37 15.09
CA GLN A 84 -7.64 31.98 15.80
C GLN A 84 -7.32 31.38 17.17
N GLY A 85 -6.37 30.44 17.22
CA GLY A 85 -5.94 29.82 18.48
C GLY A 85 -5.35 30.82 19.47
N GLU A 86 -4.58 31.81 19.00
CA GLU A 86 -4.06 32.89 19.84
C GLU A 86 -5.16 33.78 20.44
N LEU A 87 -6.22 34.07 19.67
CA LEU A 87 -7.33 34.91 20.11
C LEU A 87 -8.25 34.18 21.09
N GLU A 88 -8.49 32.89 20.86
CA GLU A 88 -9.36 32.05 21.68
C GLU A 88 -8.62 31.46 22.90
N GLY A 89 -7.28 31.49 22.91
CA GLY A 89 -6.46 30.86 23.95
C GLY A 89 -6.36 29.35 23.80
N GLU A 90 -6.67 28.82 22.61
CA GLU A 90 -6.75 27.38 22.29
C GLU A 90 -5.65 26.96 21.30
N LEU A 91 -4.43 27.46 21.53
CA LEU A 91 -3.28 27.16 20.67
C LEU A 91 -2.97 25.65 20.60
N ASP A 92 -3.15 24.93 21.70
CA ASP A 92 -2.94 23.49 21.77
C ASP A 92 -3.90 22.73 20.84
N ARG A 93 -5.21 23.04 20.89
CA ARG A 93 -6.20 22.46 19.97
C ARG A 93 -5.89 22.78 18.51
N VAL A 94 -5.56 24.03 18.22
CA VAL A 94 -5.28 24.47 16.86
C VAL A 94 -4.00 23.82 16.30
N LEU A 95 -2.96 23.67 17.12
CA LEU A 95 -1.74 22.97 16.72
C LEU A 95 -1.98 21.48 16.47
N GLU A 96 -2.85 20.85 17.26
CA GLU A 96 -3.30 19.47 17.05
C GLU A 96 -4.03 19.32 15.71
N GLU A 97 -4.96 20.23 15.39
CA GLU A 97 -5.66 20.25 14.09
C GLU A 97 -4.71 20.49 12.91
N LEU A 98 -3.69 21.33 13.10
CA LEU A 98 -2.65 21.54 12.10
C LEU A 98 -1.80 20.28 11.90
N ALA A 99 -1.45 19.58 12.97
CA ALA A 99 -0.73 18.31 12.88
C ALA A 99 -1.54 17.27 12.09
N GLU A 100 -2.81 17.09 12.42
CA GLU A 100 -3.73 16.20 11.69
C GLU A 100 -3.88 16.60 10.21
N HIS A 101 -3.95 17.91 9.92
CA HIS A 101 -4.02 18.41 8.55
C HIS A 101 -2.81 17.95 7.72
N TYR A 102 -1.59 18.13 8.25
CA TYR A 102 -0.37 17.74 7.54
C TYR A 102 -0.20 16.22 7.46
N GLU A 103 -0.57 15.46 8.49
CA GLU A 103 -0.58 13.99 8.44
C GLU A 103 -1.54 13.45 7.38
N SER A 104 -2.73 14.03 7.25
CA SER A 104 -3.70 13.67 6.21
C SER A 104 -3.18 13.95 4.79
N ARG A 105 -2.43 15.05 4.61
CA ARG A 105 -1.75 15.34 3.34
C ARG A 105 -0.69 14.30 3.00
N MET A 106 0.06 13.81 4.00
CA MET A 106 1.00 12.72 3.79
C MET A 106 0.30 11.43 3.38
N GLN A 107 -0.84 11.08 3.99
CA GLN A 107 -1.59 9.88 3.61
C GLN A 107 -2.07 9.97 2.15
N SER A 108 -2.50 11.15 1.72
CA SER A 108 -2.93 11.40 0.34
C SER A 108 -1.76 11.33 -0.67
N GLU A 109 -0.56 11.77 -0.29
CA GLU A 109 0.67 11.60 -1.08
C GLU A 109 1.17 10.15 -1.07
N VAL A 110 0.96 9.43 0.03
CA VAL A 110 1.30 8.03 0.17
C VAL A 110 0.33 7.15 -0.63
N ASP A 111 -0.93 7.54 -0.86
CA ASP A 111 -1.87 6.79 -1.72
C ASP A 111 -1.56 6.89 -3.23
N ILE A 112 -0.70 7.83 -3.65
CA ILE A 112 -0.19 7.89 -5.04
C ILE A 112 1.14 7.14 -5.23
N HIS A 113 1.91 6.88 -4.15
CA HIS A 113 3.22 6.21 -4.22
C HIS A 113 3.30 4.86 -3.50
N ARG A 114 2.34 4.53 -2.64
CA ARG A 114 1.85 3.16 -2.55
C ARG A 114 1.06 2.97 -3.85
N ARG A 115 1.69 2.62 -4.97
CA ARG A 115 1.94 1.20 -5.21
C ARG A 115 1.86 0.45 -3.89
N PRO A 116 0.67 -0.01 -3.45
CA PRO A 116 0.71 -1.35 -2.91
C PRO A 116 1.60 -2.11 -3.88
N GLU A 117 2.41 -3.00 -3.37
CA GLU A 117 2.77 -4.17 -4.14
C GLU A 117 1.40 -4.80 -4.47
N ALA A 118 0.68 -4.22 -5.44
CA ALA A 118 -0.48 -4.75 -6.10
C ALA A 118 0.13 -6.00 -6.65
N GLY A 119 -0.17 -7.08 -5.92
CA GLY A 119 0.76 -8.16 -5.70
C GLY A 119 1.58 -8.38 -6.94
N ALA A 120 2.90 -8.44 -6.79
CA ALA A 120 3.63 -9.32 -7.68
C ALA A 120 2.90 -10.67 -7.56
N PHE A 121 1.90 -10.87 -8.42
CA PHE A 121 1.33 -12.14 -8.70
C PHE A 121 2.51 -12.84 -9.32
N ASP A 122 3.34 -13.42 -8.47
CA ASP A 122 4.52 -14.14 -8.91
C ASP A 122 4.02 -15.08 -9.99
N LEU A 123 4.66 -15.03 -11.15
CA LEU A 123 4.22 -15.81 -12.30
C LEU A 123 4.12 -17.29 -11.91
N GLU A 124 4.88 -17.72 -10.89
CA GLU A 124 4.79 -19.02 -10.23
C GLU A 124 3.45 -19.27 -9.51
N THR A 125 2.92 -18.30 -8.76
CA THR A 125 1.62 -18.39 -8.07
C THR A 125 0.48 -18.44 -9.08
N VAL A 126 0.51 -17.59 -10.10
CA VAL A 126 -0.51 -17.58 -11.18
C VAL A 126 -0.48 -18.91 -11.94
N ALA A 127 0.72 -19.38 -12.30
CA ALA A 127 0.88 -20.65 -12.99
C ALA A 127 0.38 -21.83 -12.14
N SER A 128 0.59 -21.80 -10.82
CA SER A 128 0.08 -22.83 -9.90
C SER A 128 -1.45 -22.89 -9.90
N VAL A 129 -2.10 -21.74 -9.71
CA VAL A 129 -3.57 -21.64 -9.70
C VAL A 129 -4.16 -22.05 -11.05
N PHE A 130 -3.59 -21.57 -12.16
CA PHE A 130 -4.02 -21.95 -13.50
C PHE A 130 -3.91 -23.46 -13.74
N GLN A 131 -2.83 -24.10 -13.27
CA GLN A 131 -2.68 -25.54 -13.39
C GLN A 131 -3.74 -26.33 -12.62
N TRP A 132 -4.08 -25.91 -11.40
CA TRP A 132 -5.15 -26.56 -10.62
C TRP A 132 -6.51 -26.45 -11.32
N ILE A 133 -6.82 -25.26 -11.86
CA ILE A 133 -8.05 -25.04 -12.63
C ILE A 133 -8.06 -25.89 -13.90
N PHE A 134 -6.93 -25.95 -14.63
CA PHE A 134 -6.81 -26.74 -15.86
C PHE A 134 -6.99 -28.24 -15.63
N ILE A 135 -6.39 -28.79 -14.56
CA ILE A 135 -6.55 -30.21 -14.20
C ILE A 135 -8.02 -30.52 -13.90
N TRP A 136 -8.68 -29.67 -13.11
CA TRP A 136 -10.10 -29.83 -12.80
C TRP A 136 -10.99 -29.72 -14.04
N LEU A 137 -10.72 -28.77 -14.93
CA LEU A 137 -11.45 -28.59 -16.18
C LEU A 137 -11.33 -29.82 -17.08
N VAL A 138 -10.12 -30.33 -17.28
CA VAL A 138 -9.89 -31.52 -18.13
C VAL A 138 -10.52 -32.75 -17.50
N ALA A 139 -10.44 -32.92 -16.18
CA ALA A 139 -11.10 -34.02 -15.48
C ALA A 139 -12.62 -33.97 -15.64
N LEU A 140 -13.23 -32.78 -15.52
CA LEU A 140 -14.66 -32.59 -15.74
C LEU A 140 -15.08 -32.97 -17.17
N VAL A 141 -14.35 -32.48 -18.18
CA VAL A 141 -14.62 -32.78 -19.59
C VAL A 141 -14.47 -34.28 -19.86
N ALA A 142 -13.44 -34.92 -19.30
CA ALA A 142 -13.24 -36.36 -19.46
C ALA A 142 -14.38 -37.17 -18.85
N VAL A 143 -14.82 -36.84 -17.62
CA VAL A 143 -15.95 -37.51 -16.97
C VAL A 143 -17.24 -37.31 -17.79
N ALA A 144 -17.49 -36.10 -18.29
CA ALA A 144 -18.64 -35.82 -19.14
C ALA A 144 -18.60 -36.61 -20.46
N ALA A 145 -17.44 -36.67 -21.12
CA ALA A 145 -17.26 -37.43 -22.37
C ALA A 145 -17.44 -38.94 -22.17
N LEU A 146 -16.89 -39.49 -21.07
CA LEU A 146 -17.08 -40.89 -20.70
C LEU A 146 -18.55 -41.20 -20.37
N GLY A 147 -19.19 -40.33 -19.58
CA GLY A 147 -20.60 -40.45 -19.22
C GLY A 147 -21.51 -40.40 -20.45
N ALA A 148 -21.30 -39.43 -21.35
CA ALA A 148 -22.06 -39.30 -22.60
C ALA A 148 -21.87 -40.53 -23.50
N GLY A 149 -20.63 -41.02 -23.67
CA GLY A 149 -20.35 -42.24 -24.42
C GLY A 149 -21.06 -43.46 -23.83
N ALA A 150 -20.97 -43.66 -22.50
CA ALA A 150 -21.60 -44.77 -21.81
C ALA A 150 -23.13 -44.74 -21.91
N ILE A 151 -23.75 -43.57 -21.72
CA ILE A 151 -25.21 -43.39 -21.88
C ILE A 151 -25.61 -43.70 -23.32
N PHE A 152 -24.86 -43.21 -24.31
CA PHE A 152 -25.15 -43.48 -25.72
C PHE A 152 -25.09 -44.98 -26.06
N TYR A 153 -24.13 -45.74 -25.50
CA TYR A 153 -24.09 -47.20 -25.65
C TYR A 153 -25.24 -47.91 -24.93
N ALA A 154 -25.73 -47.36 -23.82
CA ALA A 154 -26.80 -47.97 -23.02
C ALA A 154 -28.21 -47.69 -23.56
N THR A 155 -28.45 -46.52 -24.16
CA THR A 155 -29.79 -46.07 -24.60
C THR A 155 -29.93 -45.80 -26.09
N GLY A 156 -28.83 -45.76 -26.84
CA GLY A 156 -28.85 -45.57 -28.29
C GLY A 156 -29.44 -46.77 -29.04
N PRO A 157 -29.84 -46.60 -30.32
CA PRO A 157 -30.16 -47.74 -31.17
C PRO A 157 -28.97 -48.71 -31.12
N LYS A 158 -29.21 -50.04 -31.05
CA LYS A 158 -28.20 -51.11 -30.91
C LYS A 158 -27.20 -51.11 -32.09
N MET A 159 -26.39 -50.08 -32.17
CA MET A 159 -25.34 -49.86 -33.16
C MET A 159 -24.07 -50.48 -32.58
N LEU A 160 -23.50 -51.39 -33.35
CA LEU A 160 -22.28 -52.13 -33.02
C LEU A 160 -21.11 -51.15 -32.77
N PRO A 161 -20.06 -51.58 -32.04
CA PRO A 161 -18.82 -50.82 -31.92
C PRO A 161 -18.22 -50.57 -33.31
N GLY A 162 -18.50 -49.39 -33.88
CA GLY A 162 -18.18 -49.06 -35.27
C GLY A 162 -18.65 -47.65 -35.69
N GLU A 163 -19.65 -47.08 -35.01
CA GLU A 163 -20.00 -45.67 -35.16
C GLU A 163 -18.90 -44.76 -34.59
N ALA A 164 -18.48 -43.77 -35.38
CA ALA A 164 -17.31 -42.95 -35.05
C ALA A 164 -17.54 -42.09 -33.79
N LEU A 165 -18.74 -41.53 -33.62
CA LEU A 165 -19.02 -40.51 -32.62
C LEU A 165 -18.89 -40.98 -31.14
N PRO A 166 -19.51 -42.10 -30.69
CA PRO A 166 -19.35 -42.57 -29.31
C PRO A 166 -17.95 -43.11 -29.00
N ASN A 167 -17.29 -43.76 -29.97
CA ASN A 167 -15.92 -44.24 -29.83
C ASN A 167 -14.92 -43.07 -29.70
N ILE A 168 -15.10 -42.01 -30.49
CA ILE A 168 -14.27 -40.80 -30.41
C ILE A 168 -14.43 -40.13 -29.03
N LEU A 169 -15.66 -40.04 -28.49
CA LEU A 169 -15.90 -39.46 -27.17
C LEU A 169 -15.17 -40.23 -26.04
N LEU A 170 -15.22 -41.56 -26.06
CA LEU A 170 -14.50 -42.40 -25.09
C LEU A 170 -12.97 -42.29 -25.24
N LEU A 171 -12.48 -42.30 -26.49
CA LEU A 171 -11.06 -42.18 -26.79
C LEU A 171 -10.52 -40.81 -26.38
N VAL A 172 -11.24 -39.72 -26.65
CA VAL A 172 -10.87 -38.36 -26.21
C VAL A 172 -10.85 -38.28 -24.69
N GLY A 173 -11.86 -38.80 -24.00
CA GLY A 173 -11.90 -38.79 -22.54
C GLY A 173 -10.74 -39.56 -21.90
N THR A 174 -10.38 -40.72 -22.44
CA THR A 174 -9.26 -41.55 -21.94
C THR A 174 -7.89 -40.93 -22.22
N ILE A 175 -7.69 -40.34 -23.40
CA ILE A 175 -6.44 -39.61 -23.74
C ILE A 175 -6.27 -38.40 -22.84
N LEU A 176 -7.34 -37.65 -22.57
CA LEU A 176 -7.30 -36.47 -21.69
C LEU A 176 -6.90 -36.86 -20.25
N LEU A 177 -7.46 -37.95 -19.70
CA LEU A 177 -7.09 -38.44 -18.36
C LEU A 177 -5.63 -38.89 -18.29
N LEU A 178 -5.17 -39.65 -19.30
CA LEU A 178 -3.76 -40.07 -19.37
C LEU A 178 -2.82 -38.87 -19.47
N GLY A 179 -3.20 -37.85 -20.24
CA GLY A 179 -2.46 -36.59 -20.34
C GLY A 179 -2.31 -35.89 -18.99
N VAL A 180 -3.38 -35.78 -18.21
CA VAL A 180 -3.36 -35.19 -16.85
C VAL A 180 -2.46 -35.99 -15.89
N VAL A 181 -2.54 -37.32 -15.93
CA VAL A 181 -1.71 -38.21 -15.09
C VAL A 181 -0.23 -38.08 -15.44
N VAL A 182 0.14 -38.14 -16.73
CA VAL A 182 1.53 -37.98 -17.17
C VAL A 182 2.08 -36.60 -16.81
N PHE A 183 1.28 -35.54 -16.99
CA PHE A 183 1.66 -34.18 -16.66
C PHE A 183 1.89 -33.96 -15.16
N SER A 184 1.00 -34.49 -14.31
CA SER A 184 1.13 -34.39 -12.85
C SER A 184 2.37 -35.15 -12.32
N LEU A 185 2.67 -36.32 -12.88
CA LEU A 185 3.87 -37.10 -12.54
C LEU A 185 5.16 -36.40 -13.02
N GLY A 186 5.14 -35.77 -14.19
CA GLY A 186 6.26 -34.99 -14.72
C GLY A 186 6.64 -33.82 -13.82
N ARG A 187 5.63 -33.07 -13.35
CA ARG A 187 5.85 -31.94 -12.42
C ARG A 187 6.39 -32.41 -11.07
N GLN A 188 5.95 -33.57 -10.56
CA GLN A 188 6.44 -34.13 -9.30
C GLN A 188 7.93 -34.53 -9.36
N ARG A 189 8.40 -34.99 -10.52
CA ARG A 189 9.82 -35.31 -10.76
C ARG A 189 10.69 -34.05 -10.81
N SER A 190 10.23 -33.00 -11.49
CA SER A 190 10.95 -31.71 -11.53
C SER A 190 11.06 -31.06 -10.15
N ALA A 191 10.00 -31.15 -9.34
CA ALA A 191 10.02 -30.67 -7.95
C ALA A 191 10.99 -31.46 -7.05
N ARG A 192 11.13 -32.78 -7.25
CA ARG A 192 12.10 -33.63 -6.51
C ARG A 192 13.54 -33.39 -6.95
N ALA A 193 13.79 -33.13 -8.23
CA ALA A 193 15.11 -32.83 -8.76
C ALA A 193 15.66 -31.49 -8.23
N ALA A 194 14.79 -30.48 -8.06
CA ALA A 194 15.17 -29.19 -7.50
C ALA A 194 15.61 -29.27 -6.02
N ARG A 195 15.01 -30.17 -5.22
CA ARG A 195 15.40 -30.38 -3.81
C ARG A 195 16.77 -31.07 -3.65
N ARG A 196 17.17 -31.93 -4.60
CA ARG A 196 18.45 -32.66 -4.55
C ARG A 196 19.67 -31.78 -4.91
N LYS A 197 19.47 -30.61 -5.50
CA LYS A 197 20.55 -29.62 -5.76
C LYS A 197 20.79 -28.65 -4.60
N LYS A 198 19.91 -28.66 -3.58
CA LYS A 198 19.91 -27.67 -2.47
C LYS A 198 20.30 -28.27 -1.11
N GLY A 199 20.64 -29.56 -1.07
CA GLY A 199 21.27 -30.24 0.07
C GLY A 199 22.56 -30.89 -0.38
#